data_AF-A0A7K3RV40-F1
#
_entry.id   AF-A0A7K3RV40-F1
#
_cell.length_a   1.000
_cell.length_b   1.000
_cell.length_c   1.000
_cell.angle_alpha   90.00
_cell.angle_beta   90.00
_cell.angle_gamma   90.00
#
_symmetry.space_group_name_H-M   'P 1'
#
loop_
_entity.id
_entity.type
_entity.pdbx_description
1 polymer ?
#
loop_
_entity_poly.entity_id
_entity_poly.type
_entity_poly.pdbx_seq_one_letter_code
_entity_poly.pdbx_strand_id
1 'polypeptide(L)'
;MPLIEPEWAKRYGRKVQIGKVPGGKAAVRECAEEFGRDGQKLLAAAWAADAPSRLRMLRQVEILRQVWIHQYHCDREGYLRWREGTALPPTALRFDSPYDTDAHYCVKRDVEWSGYRVHFTGSCDQDLPHLVVYVATTIAPVQDGQPTDKIHDDLATRRLAPAEHIVDTAYLSPAHIERDQRVHGITLLGSILAGNSRQAKAGSGFDKSAFIIDWDNEQATCPRGATSASWTKLHISGHTDFQARFADSDCRPCLDRARCTSSAIRSRSVAVLPRLLQRDPDA
;
A
#
# COMPACT_ATOMS: atom_id res chain seq x y z
N MET A 1 -37.53 -27.46 -10.64
CA MET A 1 -36.64 -27.48 -11.81
C MET A 1 -35.32 -28.14 -11.41
N PRO A 2 -34.65 -28.90 -12.29
CA PRO A 2 -33.35 -29.45 -11.96
C PRO A 2 -32.35 -28.32 -11.66
N LEU A 3 -31.54 -28.48 -10.61
CA LEU A 3 -30.55 -27.47 -10.23
C LEU A 3 -29.42 -27.35 -11.26
N ILE A 4 -29.10 -28.45 -11.94
CA ILE A 4 -28.11 -28.54 -13.02
C ILE A 4 -28.87 -28.84 -14.31
N GLU A 5 -28.72 -27.97 -15.30
CA GLU A 5 -29.39 -28.12 -16.59
C GLU A 5 -28.55 -28.99 -17.55
N PRO A 6 -29.15 -29.75 -18.48
CA PRO A 6 -28.40 -30.61 -19.41
C PRO A 6 -27.32 -29.87 -20.21
N GLU A 7 -27.57 -28.61 -20.57
CA GLU A 7 -26.63 -27.76 -21.31
C GLU A 7 -25.35 -27.42 -20.53
N TRP A 8 -25.35 -27.58 -19.19
CA TRP A 8 -24.18 -27.28 -18.36
C TRP A 8 -22.99 -28.19 -18.68
N ALA A 9 -23.24 -29.43 -19.08
CA ALA A 9 -22.18 -30.35 -19.51
C ALA A 9 -21.42 -29.80 -20.73
N LYS A 10 -22.15 -29.18 -21.67
CA LYS A 10 -21.57 -28.53 -22.85
C LYS A 10 -20.91 -27.20 -22.50
N ARG A 11 -21.57 -26.39 -21.66
CA ARG A 11 -21.15 -25.03 -21.26
C ARG A 11 -19.87 -25.03 -20.40
N TYR A 12 -19.77 -25.95 -19.44
CA TYR A 12 -18.68 -26.00 -18.46
C TYR A 12 -17.70 -27.16 -18.67
N GLY A 13 -17.98 -28.06 -19.62
CA GLY A 13 -17.10 -29.20 -19.91
C GLY A 13 -15.72 -28.82 -20.47
N ARG A 14 -15.53 -27.57 -20.90
CA ARG A 14 -14.23 -27.03 -21.33
C ARG A 14 -14.01 -25.65 -20.73
N LYS A 15 -12.75 -25.34 -20.40
CA LYS A 15 -12.36 -24.00 -19.94
C LYS A 15 -12.64 -22.97 -21.03
N VAL A 16 -13.39 -21.93 -20.69
CA VAL A 16 -13.62 -20.79 -21.57
C VAL A 16 -12.34 -19.97 -21.70
N GLN A 17 -11.99 -19.62 -22.93
CA GLN A 17 -10.89 -18.71 -23.25
C GLN A 17 -11.50 -17.43 -23.83
N ILE A 18 -11.42 -16.33 -23.09
CA ILE A 18 -12.07 -15.05 -23.44
C ILE A 18 -11.75 -14.61 -24.88
N GLY A 19 -10.47 -14.72 -25.29
CA GLY A 19 -10.04 -14.36 -26.65
C GLY A 19 -10.55 -15.28 -27.77
N LYS A 20 -11.20 -16.40 -27.45
CA LYS A 20 -11.79 -17.34 -28.42
C LYS A 20 -13.31 -17.29 -28.46
N VAL A 21 -13.95 -16.42 -27.68
CA VAL A 21 -15.41 -16.26 -27.69
C VAL A 21 -15.81 -15.52 -28.98
N PRO A 22 -16.57 -16.16 -29.90
CA PRO A 22 -17.05 -15.48 -31.11
C PRO A 22 -18.02 -14.35 -30.74
N GLY A 23 -17.98 -13.23 -31.45
CA GLY A 23 -18.83 -12.07 -31.16
C GLY A 23 -18.20 -11.02 -30.22
N GLY A 24 -16.93 -11.19 -29.85
CA GLY A 24 -16.14 -10.16 -29.17
C GLY A 24 -16.66 -9.80 -27.78
N LYS A 25 -16.46 -8.54 -27.36
CA LYS A 25 -16.77 -8.08 -25.99
C LYS A 25 -18.24 -8.28 -25.58
N ALA A 26 -19.18 -8.11 -26.51
CA ALA A 26 -20.60 -8.28 -26.24
C ALA A 26 -20.94 -9.73 -25.90
N ALA A 27 -20.44 -10.68 -26.70
CA ALA A 27 -20.63 -12.11 -26.45
C ALA A 27 -19.93 -12.59 -25.18
N VAL A 28 -18.74 -12.03 -24.86
CA VAL A 28 -18.07 -12.29 -23.57
C VAL A 28 -18.93 -11.84 -22.40
N ARG A 29 -19.52 -10.65 -22.47
CA ARG A 29 -20.41 -10.14 -21.42
C ARG A 29 -21.67 -10.98 -21.27
N GLU A 30 -22.32 -11.34 -22.37
CA GLU A 30 -23.50 -12.21 -22.35
C GLU A 30 -23.18 -13.58 -21.71
N CYS A 31 -22.05 -14.17 -22.09
CA CYS A 31 -21.55 -15.41 -21.51
C CYS A 31 -21.26 -15.25 -20.01
N ALA A 32 -20.63 -14.15 -19.59
CA ALA A 32 -20.37 -13.86 -18.18
C ALA A 32 -21.67 -13.70 -17.37
N GLU A 33 -22.68 -13.01 -17.91
CA GLU A 33 -23.99 -12.87 -17.26
C GLU A 33 -24.76 -14.20 -17.22
N GLU A 34 -24.65 -15.04 -18.25
CA GLU A 34 -25.19 -16.40 -18.24
C GLU A 34 -24.57 -17.24 -17.11
N PHE A 35 -23.25 -17.20 -16.96
CA PHE A 35 -22.56 -17.91 -15.89
C PHE A 35 -22.92 -17.36 -14.51
N GLY A 36 -23.09 -16.04 -14.42
CA GLY A 36 -23.56 -15.38 -13.21
C GLY A 36 -24.93 -15.88 -12.78
N ARG A 37 -25.89 -15.98 -13.71
CA ARG A 37 -27.22 -16.53 -13.43
C ARG A 37 -27.16 -17.99 -12.99
N ASP A 38 -26.35 -18.80 -13.64
CA ASP A 38 -26.22 -20.22 -13.33
C ASP A 38 -25.63 -20.48 -11.95
N GLY A 39 -24.53 -19.82 -11.58
CA GLY A 39 -24.01 -19.96 -10.21
C GLY A 39 -24.85 -19.24 -9.16
N GLN A 40 -25.64 -18.21 -9.52
CA GLN A 40 -26.63 -17.65 -8.60
C GLN A 40 -27.71 -18.68 -8.24
N LYS A 41 -28.12 -19.54 -9.18
CA LYS A 41 -29.02 -20.68 -8.89
C LYS A 41 -28.39 -21.64 -7.87
N LEU A 42 -27.10 -21.96 -8.01
CA LEU A 42 -26.36 -22.82 -7.07
C LEU A 42 -26.26 -22.19 -5.67
N LEU A 43 -25.90 -20.91 -5.60
CA LEU A 43 -25.79 -20.19 -4.34
C LEU A 43 -27.16 -20.07 -3.66
N ALA A 44 -28.23 -19.77 -4.40
CA ALA A 44 -29.58 -19.74 -3.87
C ALA A 44 -30.00 -21.10 -3.29
N ALA A 45 -29.70 -22.20 -3.99
CA ALA A 45 -29.96 -23.55 -3.49
C ALA A 45 -29.14 -23.89 -2.25
N ALA A 46 -27.86 -23.49 -2.18
CA ALA A 46 -27.01 -23.74 -1.02
C ALA A 46 -27.44 -22.94 0.23
N TRP A 47 -28.11 -21.79 0.04
CA TRP A 47 -28.63 -20.94 1.11
C TRP A 47 -30.12 -21.15 1.44
N ALA A 48 -30.81 -22.08 0.75
CA ALA A 48 -32.19 -22.41 1.04
C ALA A 48 -32.34 -22.93 2.49
N ALA A 49 -33.51 -22.71 3.08
CA ALA A 49 -33.78 -23.04 4.49
C ALA A 49 -33.68 -24.54 4.80
N ASP A 50 -33.99 -25.36 3.80
CA ASP A 50 -33.95 -26.83 3.81
C ASP A 50 -32.59 -27.40 3.35
N ALA A 51 -31.67 -26.56 2.87
CA ALA A 51 -30.36 -27.00 2.43
C ALA A 51 -29.46 -27.36 3.63
N PRO A 52 -28.71 -28.48 3.58
CA PRO A 52 -27.78 -28.84 4.64
C PRO A 52 -26.76 -27.73 4.90
N SER A 53 -26.71 -27.22 6.13
CA SER A 53 -25.86 -26.08 6.52
C SER A 53 -24.38 -26.29 6.19
N ARG A 54 -23.91 -27.54 6.24
CA ARG A 54 -22.54 -27.93 5.87
C ARG A 54 -22.13 -27.50 4.45
N LEU A 55 -23.08 -27.36 3.52
CA LEU A 55 -22.77 -26.95 2.13
C LEU A 55 -22.19 -25.54 2.09
N ARG A 56 -22.69 -24.63 2.92
CA ARG A 56 -22.21 -23.23 3.01
C ARG A 56 -20.84 -23.12 3.65
N MET A 57 -20.42 -24.15 4.39
CA MET A 57 -19.11 -24.22 5.03
C MET A 57 -18.03 -24.82 4.12
N LEU A 58 -18.41 -25.37 2.96
CA LEU A 58 -17.45 -25.89 2.00
C LEU A 58 -16.63 -24.73 1.42
N ARG A 59 -15.29 -24.87 1.46
CA ARG A 59 -14.38 -23.84 0.94
C ARG A 59 -14.71 -23.43 -0.49
N GLN A 60 -15.08 -24.37 -1.36
CA GLN A 60 -15.42 -24.11 -2.75
C GLN A 60 -16.70 -23.27 -2.89
N VAL A 61 -17.69 -23.50 -2.03
CA VAL A 61 -18.96 -22.74 -2.03
C VAL A 61 -18.72 -21.32 -1.50
N GLU A 62 -17.87 -21.18 -0.49
CA GLU A 62 -17.49 -19.86 0.02
C GLU A 62 -16.68 -19.06 -1.02
N ILE A 63 -15.72 -19.70 -1.70
CA ILE A 63 -14.99 -19.06 -2.83
C ILE A 63 -15.97 -18.65 -3.92
N LEU A 64 -16.93 -19.51 -4.29
CA LEU A 64 -17.95 -19.18 -5.28
C LEU A 64 -18.78 -17.97 -4.83
N ARG A 65 -19.22 -17.93 -3.57
CA ARG A 65 -19.94 -16.79 -3.01
C ARG A 65 -19.13 -15.49 -3.12
N GLN A 66 -17.83 -15.54 -2.81
CA GLN A 66 -16.94 -14.39 -2.94
C GLN A 66 -16.75 -13.95 -4.40
N VAL A 67 -16.59 -14.90 -5.35
CA VAL A 67 -16.58 -14.58 -6.80
C VAL A 67 -17.84 -13.80 -7.18
N TRP A 68 -19.01 -14.19 -6.68
CA TRP A 68 -20.26 -13.50 -6.99
C TRP A 68 -20.29 -12.07 -6.47
N ILE A 69 -19.79 -11.85 -5.25
CA ILE A 69 -19.64 -10.51 -4.67
C ILE A 69 -18.65 -9.67 -5.47
N HIS A 70 -17.53 -10.27 -5.90
CA HIS A 70 -16.46 -9.57 -6.61
C HIS A 70 -16.85 -9.20 -8.04
N GLN A 71 -17.52 -10.11 -8.75
CA GLN A 71 -17.71 -10.03 -10.19
C GLN A 71 -19.12 -9.62 -10.61
N TYR A 72 -20.11 -9.65 -9.72
CA TYR A 72 -21.49 -9.35 -10.08
C TYR A 72 -22.16 -8.37 -9.12
N HIS A 73 -23.20 -7.71 -9.61
CA HIS A 73 -24.12 -6.90 -8.82
C HIS A 73 -25.54 -7.05 -9.36
N CYS A 74 -26.55 -6.76 -8.55
CA CYS A 74 -27.90 -6.57 -9.05
C CYS A 74 -28.09 -5.11 -9.45
N ASP A 75 -28.64 -4.87 -10.63
CA ASP A 75 -29.08 -3.54 -11.02
C ASP A 75 -30.38 -3.13 -10.27
N ARG A 76 -30.89 -1.93 -10.54
CA ARG A 76 -32.09 -1.39 -9.89
C ARG A 76 -33.35 -2.22 -10.17
N GLU A 77 -33.35 -2.97 -11.26
CA GLU A 77 -34.45 -3.85 -11.66
C GLU A 77 -34.30 -5.27 -11.09
N GLY A 78 -33.19 -5.53 -10.38
CA GLY A 78 -32.91 -6.81 -9.76
C GLY A 78 -32.18 -7.80 -10.67
N TYR A 79 -31.80 -7.42 -11.90
CA TYR A 79 -31.07 -8.29 -12.79
C TYR A 79 -29.59 -8.36 -12.41
N LEU A 80 -29.03 -9.57 -12.45
CA LEU A 80 -27.61 -9.79 -12.21
C LEU A 80 -26.79 -9.28 -13.40
N ARG A 81 -25.85 -8.37 -13.13
CA ARG A 81 -24.96 -7.73 -14.09
C ARG A 81 -23.50 -8.00 -13.74
N TRP A 82 -22.71 -8.29 -14.76
CA TRP A 82 -21.26 -8.46 -14.64
C TRP A 82 -20.57 -7.11 -14.39
N ARG A 83 -19.62 -7.08 -13.46
CA ARG A 83 -18.81 -5.89 -13.13
C ARG A 83 -17.61 -5.82 -14.07
N GLU A 84 -17.35 -4.63 -14.58
CA GLU A 84 -16.17 -4.34 -15.41
C GLU A 84 -15.46 -3.09 -14.88
N GLY A 85 -14.14 -3.05 -15.05
CA GLY A 85 -13.32 -1.88 -14.75
C GLY A 85 -13.55 -1.32 -13.35
N THR A 86 -13.99 -0.05 -13.27
CA THR A 86 -14.22 0.66 -12.01
C THR A 86 -15.40 0.15 -11.18
N ALA A 87 -16.24 -0.73 -11.74
CA ALA A 87 -17.31 -1.38 -10.99
C ALA A 87 -16.83 -2.54 -10.12
N LEU A 88 -15.60 -3.04 -10.34
CA LEU A 88 -15.00 -4.08 -9.52
C LEU A 88 -14.62 -3.52 -8.13
N PRO A 89 -14.69 -4.33 -7.06
CA PRO A 89 -14.13 -3.94 -5.77
C PRO A 89 -12.63 -3.58 -5.87
N PRO A 90 -12.08 -2.85 -4.87
CA PRO A 90 -10.66 -2.60 -4.77
C PRO A 90 -9.85 -3.89 -4.90
N THR A 91 -8.71 -3.83 -5.61
CA THR A 91 -7.87 -5.01 -5.86
C THR A 91 -7.40 -5.69 -4.59
N ALA A 92 -7.19 -4.95 -3.49
CA ALA A 92 -6.81 -5.51 -2.19
C ALA A 92 -7.91 -6.36 -1.54
N LEU A 93 -9.18 -6.19 -1.94
CA LEU A 93 -10.33 -6.87 -1.35
C LEU A 93 -10.87 -8.02 -2.19
N ARG A 94 -10.27 -8.29 -3.37
CA ARG A 94 -10.73 -9.33 -4.28
C ARG A 94 -9.56 -10.09 -4.87
N PHE A 95 -9.68 -11.41 -4.91
CA PHE A 95 -8.77 -12.26 -5.67
C PHE A 95 -9.12 -12.24 -7.16
N ASP A 96 -8.13 -12.51 -7.99
CA ASP A 96 -8.25 -12.55 -9.44
C ASP A 96 -8.46 -13.98 -9.97
N SER A 97 -8.17 -15.00 -9.14
CA SER A 97 -8.34 -16.42 -9.47
C SER A 97 -9.16 -17.15 -8.40
N PRO A 98 -10.25 -17.86 -8.76
CA PRO A 98 -10.97 -18.70 -7.81
C PRO A 98 -10.18 -19.97 -7.42
N TYR A 99 -9.11 -20.30 -8.15
CA TYR A 99 -8.23 -21.44 -7.85
C TYR A 99 -7.11 -21.06 -6.87
N ASP A 100 -6.82 -19.76 -6.77
CA ASP A 100 -5.81 -19.20 -5.89
C ASP A 100 -6.31 -17.86 -5.34
N THR A 101 -6.90 -17.91 -4.15
CA THR A 101 -7.54 -16.76 -3.51
C THR A 101 -6.55 -15.73 -2.97
N ASP A 102 -5.25 -16.01 -3.01
CA ASP A 102 -4.20 -15.07 -2.61
C ASP A 102 -3.55 -14.41 -3.83
N ALA A 103 -3.94 -14.78 -5.05
CA ALA A 103 -3.54 -14.12 -6.28
C ALA A 103 -4.42 -12.88 -6.53
N HIS A 104 -3.80 -11.70 -6.49
CA HIS A 104 -4.49 -10.42 -6.69
C HIS A 104 -3.95 -9.68 -7.91
N TYR A 105 -4.82 -8.97 -8.61
CA TYR A 105 -4.43 -8.07 -9.69
C TYR A 105 -3.70 -6.83 -9.14
N CYS A 106 -2.61 -6.44 -9.79
CA CYS A 106 -1.89 -5.22 -9.48
C CYS A 106 -1.31 -4.60 -10.76
N VAL A 107 -1.11 -3.28 -10.70
CA VAL A 107 -0.40 -2.50 -11.71
C VAL A 107 0.68 -1.71 -10.99
N LYS A 108 1.91 -1.81 -11.50
CA LYS A 108 3.07 -1.04 -11.04
C LYS A 108 3.77 -0.47 -12.26
N ARG A 109 3.66 0.86 -12.43
CA ARG A 109 4.10 1.56 -13.65
C ARG A 109 3.37 0.96 -14.87
N ASP A 110 4.10 0.49 -15.88
CA ASP A 110 3.53 -0.09 -17.10
C ASP A 110 3.39 -1.62 -17.04
N VAL A 111 3.61 -2.22 -15.87
CA VAL A 111 3.51 -3.67 -15.67
C VAL A 111 2.23 -4.00 -14.92
N GLU A 112 1.39 -4.82 -15.54
CA GLU A 112 0.20 -5.42 -14.93
C GLU A 112 0.42 -6.92 -14.71
N TRP A 113 -0.08 -7.43 -13.59
CA TRP A 113 -0.04 -8.87 -13.29
C TRP A 113 -1.12 -9.27 -12.31
N SER A 114 -1.46 -10.57 -12.33
CA SER A 114 -2.28 -11.22 -11.31
C SER A 114 -1.43 -12.24 -10.56
N GLY A 115 -1.29 -12.06 -9.26
CA GLY A 115 -0.46 -12.92 -8.43
C GLY A 115 -0.01 -12.24 -7.15
N TYR A 116 1.30 -12.33 -6.91
CA TYR A 116 1.93 -11.95 -5.65
C TYR A 116 2.96 -10.84 -5.86
N ARG A 117 3.40 -10.28 -4.74
CA ARG A 117 4.64 -9.51 -4.66
C ARG A 117 5.64 -10.27 -3.81
N VAL A 118 6.89 -10.32 -4.27
CA VAL A 118 7.98 -10.99 -3.56
C VAL A 118 8.99 -9.95 -3.15
N HIS A 119 9.44 -10.05 -1.90
CA HIS A 119 10.44 -9.20 -1.28
C HIS A 119 11.64 -10.07 -0.96
N PHE A 120 12.82 -9.68 -1.45
CA PHE A 120 14.06 -10.39 -1.23
C PHE A 120 14.97 -9.59 -0.32
N THR A 121 15.56 -10.27 0.66
CA THR A 121 16.69 -9.73 1.43
C THR A 121 17.90 -10.60 1.16
N GLY A 122 19.02 -9.97 0.84
CA GLY A 122 20.28 -10.67 0.60
C GLY A 122 21.45 -10.06 1.36
N SER A 123 22.53 -10.83 1.48
CA SER A 123 23.82 -10.37 2.01
C SER A 123 24.62 -9.61 0.95
N CYS A 124 25.43 -8.64 1.40
CA CYS A 124 26.34 -7.90 0.53
C CYS A 124 27.69 -7.58 1.17
N ASP A 125 28.14 -8.37 2.14
CA ASP A 125 29.46 -8.22 2.74
C ASP A 125 30.56 -8.47 1.71
N GLN A 126 31.56 -7.59 1.65
CA GLN A 126 32.59 -7.57 0.58
C GLN A 126 33.33 -8.90 0.40
N ASP A 127 33.52 -9.66 1.49
CA ASP A 127 34.27 -10.92 1.49
C ASP A 127 33.39 -12.17 1.57
N LEU A 128 32.06 -12.03 1.48
CA LEU A 128 31.10 -13.14 1.53
C LEU A 128 30.29 -13.24 0.25
N PRO A 129 29.78 -14.44 -0.09
CA PRO A 129 28.88 -14.57 -1.22
C PRO A 129 27.60 -13.75 -1.01
N HIS A 130 27.12 -13.16 -2.10
CA HIS A 130 25.77 -12.59 -2.16
C HIS A 130 24.75 -13.72 -2.13
N LEU A 131 24.03 -13.85 -1.02
CA LEU A 131 23.02 -14.88 -0.81
C LEU A 131 21.68 -14.22 -0.51
N VAL A 132 20.61 -14.74 -1.09
CA VAL A 132 19.26 -14.41 -0.61
C VAL A 132 19.06 -15.13 0.73
N VAL A 133 19.02 -14.35 1.80
CA VAL A 133 18.89 -14.85 3.18
C VAL A 133 17.43 -14.92 3.63
N TYR A 134 16.55 -14.18 2.96
CA TYR A 134 15.13 -14.17 3.29
C TYR A 134 14.25 -13.79 2.10
N VAL A 135 13.05 -14.40 2.06
CA VAL A 135 12.02 -14.16 1.05
C VAL A 135 10.69 -13.99 1.77
N ALA A 136 10.02 -12.86 1.53
CA ALA A 136 8.62 -12.66 1.90
C ALA A 136 7.75 -12.58 0.66
N THR A 137 6.55 -13.14 0.74
CA THR A 137 5.54 -13.07 -0.32
C THR A 137 4.27 -12.48 0.23
N THR A 138 3.72 -11.48 -0.45
CA THR A 138 2.46 -10.82 -0.09
C THR A 138 1.50 -10.87 -1.28
N ILE A 139 0.22 -10.61 -1.03
CA ILE A 139 -0.70 -10.29 -2.12
C ILE A 139 -0.17 -9.07 -2.89
N ALA A 140 -0.36 -9.05 -4.20
CA ALA A 140 0.25 -8.03 -5.05
C ALA A 140 -0.09 -6.56 -4.69
N PRO A 141 -1.29 -6.21 -4.15
CA PRO A 141 -1.63 -4.84 -3.76
C PRO A 141 -0.92 -4.28 -2.53
N VAL A 142 -0.28 -5.13 -1.70
CA VAL A 142 0.48 -4.67 -0.53
C VAL A 142 1.60 -3.75 -1.00
N GLN A 143 1.75 -2.59 -0.34
CA GLN A 143 2.75 -1.60 -0.71
C GLN A 143 4.14 -2.03 -0.23
N ASP A 144 5.19 -1.68 -0.98
CA ASP A 144 6.55 -2.18 -0.77
C ASP A 144 7.04 -2.01 0.69
N GLY A 145 6.78 -0.85 1.32
CA GLY A 145 7.22 -0.62 2.70
C GLY A 145 6.36 -1.21 3.80
N GLN A 146 5.15 -1.70 3.51
CA GLN A 146 4.31 -2.32 4.55
C GLN A 146 4.93 -3.56 5.21
N PRO A 147 5.61 -4.47 4.49
CA PRO A 147 6.24 -5.64 5.10
C PRO A 147 7.58 -5.35 5.79
N THR A 148 8.15 -4.13 5.75
CA THR A 148 9.50 -3.84 6.29
C THR A 148 9.67 -4.32 7.73
N ASP A 149 8.80 -3.90 8.64
CA ASP A 149 8.87 -4.30 10.07
C ASP A 149 8.80 -5.82 10.22
N LYS A 150 7.91 -6.48 9.48
CA LYS A 150 7.76 -7.94 9.53
C LYS A 150 8.99 -8.66 8.98
N ILE A 151 9.60 -8.13 7.92
CA ILE A 151 10.84 -8.69 7.34
C ILE A 151 11.95 -8.65 8.40
N HIS A 152 12.11 -7.51 9.10
CA HIS A 152 13.12 -7.39 10.16
C HIS A 152 12.82 -8.25 11.38
N ASP A 153 11.55 -8.32 11.83
CA ASP A 153 11.13 -9.21 12.91
C ASP A 153 11.45 -10.69 12.57
N ASP A 154 11.16 -11.12 11.34
CA ASP A 154 11.42 -12.49 10.89
C ASP A 154 12.93 -12.77 10.72
N LEU A 155 13.72 -11.82 10.22
CA LEU A 155 15.17 -11.92 10.13
C LEU A 155 15.81 -12.05 11.53
N ALA A 156 15.40 -11.20 12.48
CA ALA A 156 15.86 -11.26 13.86
C ALA A 156 15.51 -12.60 14.52
N THR A 157 14.27 -13.08 14.33
CA THR A 157 13.82 -14.40 14.81
C THR A 157 14.70 -15.53 14.27
N ARG A 158 15.14 -15.43 13.01
CA ARG A 158 16.02 -16.40 12.36
C ARG A 158 17.50 -16.19 12.68
N ARG A 159 17.86 -15.18 13.48
CA ARG A 159 19.25 -14.77 13.77
C ARG A 159 20.02 -14.38 12.51
N LEU A 160 19.32 -13.72 11.58
CA LEU A 160 19.81 -13.20 10.31
C LEU A 160 19.60 -11.68 10.20
N ALA A 161 19.30 -11.00 11.30
CA ALA A 161 19.20 -9.54 11.30
C ALA A 161 20.57 -8.93 10.95
N PRO A 162 20.64 -8.05 9.94
CA PRO A 162 21.88 -7.42 9.57
C PRO A 162 22.23 -6.27 10.53
N ALA A 163 23.50 -5.85 10.58
CA ALA A 163 23.86 -4.60 11.25
C ALA A 163 23.36 -3.38 10.46
N GLU A 164 23.46 -3.44 9.14
CA GLU A 164 22.99 -2.41 8.20
C GLU A 164 22.10 -3.06 7.14
N HIS A 165 20.96 -2.45 6.82
CA HIS A 165 20.09 -2.94 5.76
C HIS A 165 19.86 -1.83 4.74
N ILE A 166 20.38 -2.02 3.54
CA ILE A 166 20.20 -1.10 2.42
C ILE A 166 18.89 -1.46 1.71
N VAL A 167 17.97 -0.51 1.62
CA VAL A 167 16.64 -0.70 1.04
C VAL A 167 16.27 0.39 0.04
N ASP A 168 15.39 0.04 -0.91
CA ASP A 168 14.77 1.03 -1.78
C ASP A 168 13.96 2.05 -0.98
N THR A 169 13.84 3.27 -1.51
CA THR A 169 13.08 4.36 -0.88
C THR A 169 11.65 3.97 -0.47
N ALA A 170 11.03 3.02 -1.17
CA ALA A 170 9.67 2.58 -0.85
C ALA A 170 9.56 1.78 0.45
N TYR A 171 10.67 1.21 0.95
CA TYR A 171 10.76 0.51 2.23
C TYR A 171 11.22 1.42 3.38
N LEU A 172 11.69 2.62 3.05
CA LEU A 172 12.23 3.58 4.00
C LEU A 172 11.12 4.50 4.52
N SER A 173 10.99 4.56 5.84
CA SER A 173 10.20 5.59 6.50
C SER A 173 10.86 5.97 7.83
N PRO A 174 10.63 7.17 8.36
CA PRO A 174 11.19 7.55 9.66
C PRO A 174 10.77 6.61 10.80
N ALA A 175 9.56 6.06 10.70
CA ALA A 175 9.05 5.05 11.64
C ALA A 175 9.81 3.73 11.55
N HIS A 176 10.11 3.25 10.34
CA HIS A 176 10.93 2.05 10.18
C HIS A 176 12.34 2.28 10.72
N ILE A 177 13.01 3.38 10.36
CA ILE A 177 14.38 3.64 10.82
C ILE A 177 14.45 3.74 12.36
N GLU A 178 13.53 4.48 13.00
CA GLU A 178 13.49 4.59 14.46
C GLU A 178 13.19 3.22 15.12
N ARG A 179 12.24 2.47 14.58
CA ARG A 179 11.86 1.16 15.11
C ARG A 179 12.99 0.14 14.95
N ASP A 180 13.55 0.02 13.76
CA ASP A 180 14.55 -0.99 13.41
C ASP A 180 15.82 -0.83 14.24
N GLN A 181 16.27 0.42 14.41
CA GLN A 181 17.39 0.73 15.29
C GLN A 181 17.07 0.40 16.76
N ARG A 182 15.87 0.73 17.23
CA ARG A 182 15.48 0.54 18.63
C ARG A 182 15.23 -0.92 19.00
N VAL A 183 14.56 -1.67 18.11
CA VAL A 183 14.08 -3.04 18.39
C VAL A 183 15.12 -4.07 18.02
N HIS A 184 15.78 -3.90 16.86
CA HIS A 184 16.69 -4.91 16.30
C HIS A 184 18.14 -4.45 16.18
N GLY A 185 18.43 -3.17 16.46
CA GLY A 185 19.76 -2.60 16.27
C GLY A 185 20.17 -2.46 14.80
N ILE A 186 19.20 -2.53 13.88
CA ILE A 186 19.43 -2.46 12.43
C ILE A 186 19.52 -0.99 12.02
N THR A 187 20.63 -0.61 11.40
CA THR A 187 20.75 0.69 10.73
C THR A 187 20.12 0.58 9.34
N LEU A 188 18.90 1.13 9.19
CA LEU A 188 18.19 1.12 7.91
C LEU A 188 18.66 2.25 7.01
N LEU A 189 19.25 1.89 5.86
CA LEU A 189 19.86 2.81 4.90
C LEU A 189 19.08 2.82 3.59
N GLY A 190 18.95 3.99 2.96
CA GLY A 190 18.31 4.12 1.65
C GLY A 190 18.21 5.58 1.22
N SER A 191 17.91 5.82 -0.06
CA SER A 191 17.72 7.20 -0.54
C SER A 191 16.43 7.78 0.03
N ILE A 192 16.52 8.90 0.74
CA ILE A 192 15.35 9.66 1.21
C ILE A 192 14.84 10.52 0.05
N LEU A 193 13.59 10.31 -0.37
CA LEU A 193 12.92 11.23 -1.30
C LEU A 193 12.76 12.59 -0.61
N ALA A 194 13.43 13.62 -1.14
CA ALA A 194 13.24 15.00 -0.72
C ALA A 194 11.74 15.32 -0.65
N GLY A 195 11.29 15.80 0.50
CA GLY A 195 9.88 15.72 0.89
C GLY A 195 8.90 16.30 -0.14
N ASN A 196 7.83 15.54 -0.41
CA ASN A 196 6.68 15.90 -1.25
C ASN A 196 5.81 17.05 -0.69
N SER A 197 6.40 17.98 0.07
CA SER A 197 5.66 19.14 0.58
C SER A 197 5.16 19.99 -0.59
N ARG A 198 3.93 20.51 -0.47
CA ARG A 198 3.35 21.41 -1.48
C ARG A 198 4.24 22.63 -1.73
N GLN A 199 5.04 23.02 -0.74
CA GLN A 199 6.03 24.09 -0.82
C GLN A 199 7.24 23.73 -1.69
N ALA A 200 7.69 22.47 -1.71
CA ALA A 200 8.76 21.99 -2.60
C ALA A 200 8.32 21.99 -4.08
N LYS A 201 7.03 21.73 -4.36
CA LYS A 201 6.50 21.68 -5.74
C LYS A 201 6.38 23.04 -6.43
N ALA A 202 6.40 24.16 -5.70
CA ALA A 202 6.19 25.49 -6.26
C ALA A 202 7.48 26.20 -6.72
N GLY A 203 8.67 25.64 -6.43
CA GLY A 203 9.97 26.21 -6.81
C GLY A 203 10.28 27.62 -6.27
N SER A 204 9.36 28.21 -5.51
CA SER A 204 9.36 29.63 -5.12
C SER A 204 9.10 29.87 -3.64
N GLY A 205 8.71 28.82 -2.89
CA GLY A 205 8.48 28.87 -1.45
C GLY A 205 9.64 28.30 -0.64
N PHE A 206 9.79 28.76 0.61
CA PHE A 206 10.74 28.17 1.55
C PHE A 206 10.19 26.83 2.05
N ASP A 207 10.77 25.73 1.55
CA ASP A 207 10.49 24.39 2.03
C ASP A 207 11.21 24.10 3.37
N LYS A 208 11.26 22.83 3.81
CA LYS A 208 11.94 22.49 5.07
C LYS A 208 13.47 22.63 5.00
N SER A 209 14.07 22.44 3.83
CA SER A 209 15.53 22.48 3.64
C SER A 209 16.10 23.90 3.76
N ALA A 210 15.24 24.92 3.56
CA ALA A 210 15.60 26.31 3.77
C ALA A 210 15.81 26.72 5.24
N PHE A 211 15.49 25.84 6.20
CA PHE A 211 15.63 26.11 7.63
C PHE A 211 16.86 25.39 8.18
N ILE A 212 17.70 26.12 8.90
CA ILE A 212 18.84 25.53 9.61
C ILE A 212 18.32 24.97 10.92
N ILE A 213 18.61 23.71 11.20
CA ILE A 213 18.15 23.00 12.39
C ILE A 213 19.34 22.74 13.30
N ASP A 214 19.25 23.25 14.53
CA ASP A 214 20.19 22.99 15.61
C ASP A 214 19.51 22.06 16.62
N TRP A 215 19.82 20.76 16.53
CA TRP A 215 19.28 19.77 17.46
C TRP A 215 19.87 19.89 18.86
N ASP A 216 21.10 20.41 18.99
CA ASP A 216 21.80 20.47 20.27
C ASP A 216 21.21 21.59 21.15
N ASN A 217 20.76 22.69 20.52
CA ASN A 217 20.04 23.78 21.18
C ASN A 217 18.51 23.71 21.01
N GLU A 218 17.99 22.64 20.43
CA GLU A 218 16.55 22.44 20.16
C GLU A 218 15.91 23.66 19.45
N GLN A 219 16.55 24.13 18.38
CA GLN A 219 16.17 25.37 17.71
C GLN A 219 16.18 25.23 16.19
N ALA A 220 15.23 25.90 15.53
CA ALA A 220 15.25 26.08 14.08
C ALA A 220 15.42 27.57 13.74
N THR A 221 16.26 27.86 12.74
CA THR A 221 16.51 29.20 12.24
C THR A 221 15.97 29.33 10.82
N CYS A 222 15.15 30.35 10.59
CA CYS A 222 14.56 30.59 9.27
C CYS A 222 15.54 31.27 8.31
N PRO A 223 15.27 31.30 6.99
CA PRO A 223 16.12 31.99 6.00
C PRO A 223 16.37 33.48 6.27
N ARG A 224 15.57 34.11 7.13
CA ARG A 224 15.71 35.52 7.54
C ARG A 224 16.37 35.70 8.91
N GLY A 225 16.86 34.61 9.50
CA GLY A 225 17.63 34.63 10.76
C GLY A 225 16.80 34.62 12.04
N ALA A 226 15.46 34.65 11.97
CA ALA A 226 14.63 34.48 13.16
C ALA A 226 14.69 33.03 13.66
N THR A 227 14.71 32.85 14.98
CA THR A 227 14.77 31.54 15.63
C THR A 227 13.39 31.07 16.10
N SER A 228 13.22 29.76 16.26
CA SER A 228 11.98 29.19 16.75
C SER A 228 11.74 29.56 18.21
N ALA A 229 10.50 29.94 18.54
CA ALA A 229 10.06 30.28 19.89
C ALA A 229 9.69 29.06 20.74
N SER A 230 9.46 27.91 20.11
CA SER A 230 9.23 26.66 20.83
C SER A 230 9.72 25.46 20.03
N TRP A 231 10.13 24.43 20.76
CA TRP A 231 10.49 23.13 20.26
C TRP A 231 9.68 22.09 21.01
N THR A 232 8.94 21.24 20.29
CA THR A 232 8.04 20.29 20.91
C THR A 232 8.19 18.92 20.27
N LYS A 233 8.47 17.93 21.12
CA LYS A 233 8.45 16.53 20.71
C LYS A 233 7.02 16.09 20.41
N LEU A 234 6.80 15.55 19.21
CA LEU A 234 5.54 15.00 18.75
C LEU A 234 5.74 13.52 18.41
N HIS A 235 4.68 12.75 18.54
CA HIS A 235 4.65 11.38 18.04
C HIS A 235 3.57 11.30 16.96
N ILE A 236 4.00 11.21 15.70
CA ILE A 236 3.13 11.29 14.53
C ILE A 236 3.36 10.04 13.70
N SER A 237 2.28 9.35 13.29
CA SER A 237 2.36 8.18 12.41
C SER A 237 3.40 7.14 12.84
N GLY A 238 3.49 6.89 14.16
CA GLY A 238 4.37 5.86 14.73
C GLY A 238 5.84 6.23 14.91
N HIS A 239 6.24 7.48 14.61
CA HIS A 239 7.61 7.97 14.84
C HIS A 239 7.65 9.28 15.61
N THR A 240 8.82 9.54 16.19
CA THR A 240 9.15 10.78 16.85
C THR A 240 9.43 11.86 15.80
N ASP A 241 8.75 13.00 15.94
CA ASP A 241 9.00 14.24 15.22
C ASP A 241 9.33 15.35 16.25
N PHE A 242 10.05 16.37 15.82
CA PHE A 242 10.19 17.61 16.57
C PHE A 242 9.58 18.77 15.79
N GLN A 243 8.67 19.50 16.43
CA GLN A 243 8.06 20.67 15.84
C GLN A 243 8.69 21.94 16.41
N ALA A 244 9.37 22.68 15.55
CA ALA A 244 9.80 24.04 15.79
C ALA A 244 8.70 25.02 15.38
N ARG A 245 8.18 25.84 16.30
CA ARG A 245 7.24 26.92 15.96
C ARG A 245 7.90 28.27 16.09
N PHE A 246 7.70 29.12 15.10
CA PHE A 246 8.19 30.50 15.10
C PHE A 246 7.18 31.42 15.76
N ALA A 247 7.66 32.52 16.36
CA ALA A 247 6.78 33.49 16.99
C ALA A 247 5.91 34.21 15.95
N ASP A 248 4.68 34.54 16.34
CA ASP A 248 3.78 35.36 15.53
C ASP A 248 4.36 36.77 15.30
N SER A 249 5.09 37.31 16.27
CA SER A 249 5.77 38.61 16.17
C SER A 249 6.77 38.66 15.02
N ASP A 250 7.42 37.54 14.72
CA ASP A 250 8.47 37.47 13.70
C ASP A 250 7.88 37.09 12.34
N CYS A 251 6.88 36.21 12.35
CA CYS A 251 6.26 35.69 11.13
C CYS A 251 5.20 36.62 10.52
N ARG A 252 4.47 37.42 11.31
CA ARG A 252 3.40 38.31 10.80
C ARG A 252 3.94 39.50 9.98
N PRO A 253 4.97 40.23 10.41
CA PRO A 253 5.52 41.35 9.64
C PRO A 253 6.51 40.92 8.54
N CYS A 254 6.86 39.63 8.45
CA CYS A 254 7.85 39.13 7.50
C CYS A 254 7.41 39.32 6.04
N LEU A 255 8.23 40.00 5.24
CA LEU A 255 7.96 40.26 3.81
C LEU A 255 7.88 38.98 2.96
N ASP A 256 8.57 37.91 3.36
CA ASP A 256 8.51 36.62 2.66
C ASP A 256 7.44 35.68 3.20
N ARG A 257 6.52 36.17 4.06
CA ARG A 257 5.49 35.31 4.66
C ARG A 257 4.72 34.51 3.61
N ALA A 258 4.36 35.13 2.49
CA ALA A 258 3.65 34.47 1.38
C ALA A 258 4.45 33.32 0.74
N ARG A 259 5.79 33.38 0.79
CA ARG A 259 6.70 32.31 0.32
C ARG A 259 6.94 31.26 1.41
N CYS A 260 6.78 31.63 2.68
CA CYS A 260 7.08 30.78 3.83
C CYS A 260 5.88 29.95 4.33
N THR A 261 4.67 30.52 4.35
CA THR A 261 3.45 29.85 4.83
C THR A 261 2.22 30.29 4.04
N SER A 262 1.32 29.34 3.76
CA SER A 262 0.03 29.63 3.11
C SER A 262 -1.04 30.08 4.11
N SER A 263 -0.75 30.08 5.41
CA SER A 263 -1.70 30.52 6.42
C SER A 263 -1.72 32.04 6.53
N ALA A 264 -2.89 32.65 6.41
CA ALA A 264 -3.07 34.07 6.66
C ALA A 264 -2.86 34.44 8.15
N ILE A 265 -3.03 33.48 9.08
CA ILE A 265 -3.13 33.76 10.52
C ILE A 265 -2.01 33.09 11.33
N ARG A 266 -1.67 31.83 11.04
CA ARG A 266 -0.73 31.05 11.87
C ARG A 266 0.72 31.33 11.49
N SER A 267 1.62 31.43 12.47
CA SER A 267 3.06 31.43 12.21
C SER A 267 3.52 30.15 11.50
N ARG A 268 4.73 30.19 10.95
CA ARG A 268 5.36 29.00 10.37
C ARG A 268 5.68 28.01 11.50
N SER A 269 5.42 26.74 11.23
CA SER A 269 5.94 25.63 12.02
C SER A 269 6.64 24.65 11.10
N VAL A 270 7.80 24.15 11.50
CA VAL A 270 8.55 23.13 10.77
C VAL A 270 8.63 21.89 11.64
N ALA A 271 8.19 20.75 11.10
CA ALA A 271 8.38 19.45 11.73
C ALA A 271 9.62 18.78 11.12
N VAL A 272 10.55 18.38 11.98
CA VAL A 272 11.83 17.77 11.60
C VAL A 272 11.99 16.44 12.32
N LEU A 273 12.62 15.51 11.61
CA LEU A 273 12.96 14.21 12.17
C LEU A 273 14.13 14.32 13.16
N PRO A 274 14.28 13.36 14.08
CA PRO A 274 15.48 13.20 14.91
C PRO A 274 16.77 13.18 14.08
N ARG A 275 17.87 13.67 14.66
CA ARG A 275 19.18 13.85 14.00
C ARG A 275 19.68 12.62 13.24
N LEU A 276 19.45 11.41 13.78
CA LEU A 276 19.87 10.15 13.18
C LEU A 276 19.21 9.87 11.81
N LEU A 277 18.05 10.48 11.54
CA LEU A 277 17.24 10.24 10.35
C LEU A 277 17.48 11.27 9.23
N GLN A 278 18.37 12.24 9.46
CA GLN A 278 18.68 13.31 8.49
C GLN A 278 20.11 13.25 7.94
N ARG A 279 20.89 12.19 8.22
CA ARG A 279 22.20 12.05 7.58
C ARG A 279 22.01 11.84 6.08
N ASP A 280 22.46 12.81 5.30
CA ASP A 280 22.71 12.62 3.88
C ASP A 280 23.78 11.52 3.71
N PRO A 281 23.62 10.60 2.75
CA PRO A 281 24.60 9.54 2.49
C PRO A 281 25.94 10.05 1.93
N ASP A 282 26.10 11.36 1.69
CA ASP A 282 27.33 11.98 1.17
C ASP A 282 28.16 12.71 2.26
N ALA A 283 28.01 12.33 3.54
CA ALA A 283 28.81 12.88 4.65
C ALA A 283 29.66 11.81 5.36
#